data_AF-A0A3S4R3R1-F1
#
_entry.id   AF-A0A3S4R3R1-F1
#
_cell.length_a   1.000
_cell.length_b   1.000
_cell.length_c   1.000
_cell.angle_alpha   90.00
_cell.angle_beta   90.00
_cell.angle_gamma   90.00
#
_symmetry.space_group_name_H-M   'P 1'
#
loop_
_entity.id
_entity.type
_entity.pdbx_description
1 polymer ?
#
loop_
_entity_poly.entity_id
_entity_poly.type
_entity_poly.pdbx_seq_one_letter_code
_entity_poly.pdbx_strand_id
1 'polypeptide(L)'
;MATLTLTHQQDLELRFKAASTRDLLSNGLRLVRDRRLSEANKDSVMMTLSAGVSRLYDLALGLRDLDRHGHWTAPQPPGPQMRDLATTHNRVFGFLAEQPGADLTVDRWLNRVAADPVLPPLLAALSVYSGSTVPASLGPVAWDAVMDAVHRDPGVSSRLERAMELDTDELWAAYRKAWDERLAQAVETIWFALAVCGRRGLLGEAGTSFGREIVTREPVLRVAA
;
A
#
# COMPACT_ATOMS: atom_id res chain seq x y z
N MET A 1 -12.73 7.38 -30.43
CA MET A 1 -12.34 6.39 -29.41
C MET A 1 -13.62 5.88 -28.78
N ALA A 2 -13.89 4.58 -28.83
CA ALA A 2 -15.07 4.03 -28.19
C ALA A 2 -14.92 4.21 -26.67
N THR A 3 -15.91 4.82 -26.02
CA THR A 3 -15.99 4.86 -24.54
C THR A 3 -16.08 3.42 -24.05
N LEU A 4 -14.98 2.93 -23.47
CA LEU A 4 -14.90 1.61 -22.86
C LEU A 4 -15.60 1.65 -21.51
N THR A 5 -16.93 1.71 -21.58
CA THR A 5 -17.79 1.89 -20.40
C THR A 5 -18.04 0.55 -19.74
N LEU A 6 -17.75 0.47 -18.43
CA LEU A 6 -18.20 -0.64 -17.60
C LEU A 6 -19.73 -0.78 -17.69
N THR A 7 -20.23 -2.02 -17.68
CA THR A 7 -21.66 -2.24 -17.42
C THR A 7 -22.01 -1.74 -16.02
N HIS A 8 -23.28 -1.40 -15.78
CA HIS A 8 -23.74 -0.97 -14.46
C HIS A 8 -23.39 -1.96 -13.34
N GLN A 9 -23.48 -3.27 -13.61
CA GLN A 9 -23.11 -4.30 -12.65
C GLN A 9 -21.60 -4.31 -12.35
N GLN A 10 -20.75 -4.13 -13.38
CA GLN A 10 -19.30 -4.06 -13.18
C GLN A 10 -18.88 -2.78 -12.44
N ASP A 11 -19.56 -1.65 -12.67
CA ASP A 11 -19.30 -0.41 -11.91
C ASP A 11 -19.67 -0.59 -10.41
N LEU A 12 -20.82 -1.21 -10.11
CA LEU A 12 -21.18 -1.54 -8.73
C LEU A 12 -20.17 -2.50 -8.08
N GLU A 13 -19.72 -3.51 -8.82
CA GLU A 13 -18.71 -4.45 -8.33
C GLU A 13 -17.36 -3.76 -8.06
N LEU A 14 -16.91 -2.88 -8.94
CA LEU A 14 -15.70 -2.08 -8.77
C LEU A 14 -15.78 -1.23 -7.50
N ARG A 15 -16.89 -0.50 -7.31
CA ARG A 15 -17.10 0.33 -6.12
C ARG A 15 -17.14 -0.49 -4.84
N PHE A 16 -17.85 -1.62 -4.84
CA PHE A 16 -17.90 -2.53 -3.71
C PHE A 16 -16.50 -3.04 -3.34
N LYS A 17 -15.71 -3.49 -4.33
CA LYS A 17 -14.33 -3.96 -4.10
C LYS A 17 -13.41 -2.84 -3.65
N ALA A 18 -13.57 -1.63 -4.17
CA ALA A 18 -12.81 -0.47 -3.72
C ALA A 18 -13.13 -0.14 -2.25
N ALA A 19 -14.41 -0.08 -1.88
CA ALA A 19 -14.83 0.16 -0.50
C ALA A 19 -14.34 -0.93 0.46
N SER A 20 -14.47 -2.21 0.08
CA SER A 20 -13.96 -3.32 0.89
C SER A 20 -12.44 -3.27 1.07
N THR A 21 -11.70 -2.90 0.02
CA THR A 21 -10.24 -2.71 0.09
C THR A 21 -9.87 -1.55 1.01
N ARG A 22 -10.57 -0.41 0.93
CA ARG A 22 -10.41 0.72 1.86
C ARG A 22 -10.62 0.27 3.30
N ASP A 23 -11.66 -0.50 3.56
CA ASP A 23 -12.00 -0.93 4.93
C ASP A 23 -10.94 -1.89 5.48
N LEU A 24 -10.40 -2.81 4.66
CA LEU A 24 -9.27 -3.67 5.03
C LEU A 24 -8.03 -2.85 5.39
N LEU A 25 -7.62 -1.92 4.52
CA LEU A 25 -6.45 -1.08 4.75
C LEU A 25 -6.64 -0.19 5.98
N SER A 26 -7.81 0.45 6.11
CA SER A 26 -8.14 1.29 7.27
C SER A 26 -8.10 0.51 8.58
N ASN A 27 -8.67 -0.70 8.59
CA ASN A 27 -8.66 -1.56 9.77
C ASN A 27 -7.24 -2.02 10.13
N GLY A 28 -6.46 -2.47 9.15
CA GLY A 28 -5.07 -2.87 9.36
C GLY A 28 -4.21 -1.73 9.91
N LEU A 29 -4.30 -0.54 9.31
CA LEU A 29 -3.59 0.66 9.75
C LEU A 29 -4.03 1.14 11.12
N ARG A 30 -5.32 1.06 11.43
CA ARG A 30 -5.83 1.34 12.78
C ARG A 30 -5.25 0.39 13.80
N LEU A 31 -5.11 -0.90 13.48
CA LEU A 31 -4.51 -1.87 14.40
C LEU A 31 -3.03 -1.58 14.65
N VAL A 32 -2.28 -1.20 13.61
CA VAL A 32 -0.89 -0.75 13.74
C VAL A 32 -0.79 0.44 14.72
N ARG A 33 -1.64 1.46 14.56
CA ARG A 33 -1.59 2.69 15.36
C ARG A 33 -2.15 2.55 16.78
N ASP A 34 -3.30 1.89 16.93
CA ASP A 34 -4.08 1.90 18.18
C ASP A 34 -3.69 0.77 19.12
N ARG A 35 -3.42 -0.43 18.58
CA ARG A 35 -3.12 -1.62 19.40
C ARG A 35 -1.63 -1.86 19.60
N ARG A 36 -0.79 -1.07 18.90
CA ARG A 36 0.66 -1.27 18.75
C ARG A 36 0.97 -2.63 18.16
N LEU A 37 1.87 -2.68 17.20
CA LEU A 37 2.27 -3.97 16.65
C LEU A 37 3.01 -4.77 17.74
N SER A 38 2.57 -6.01 17.98
CA SER A 38 3.14 -6.91 18.99
C SER A 38 3.21 -8.32 18.42
N GLU A 39 4.08 -9.17 18.98
CA GLU A 39 4.18 -10.57 18.52
C GLU A 39 2.84 -11.31 18.54
N ALA A 40 1.95 -10.97 19.49
CA ALA A 40 0.64 -11.61 19.60
C ALA A 40 -0.36 -11.21 18.50
N ASN A 41 -0.22 -10.02 17.89
CA ASN A 41 -1.15 -9.52 16.87
C ASN A 41 -0.52 -9.35 15.47
N LYS A 42 0.82 -9.48 15.36
CA LYS A 42 1.59 -9.22 14.14
C LYS A 42 1.04 -9.98 12.94
N ASP A 43 0.88 -11.29 13.06
CA ASP A 43 0.43 -12.14 11.95
C ASP A 43 -0.95 -11.74 11.43
N SER A 44 -1.88 -11.44 12.34
CA SER A 44 -3.24 -11.02 11.98
C SER A 44 -3.24 -9.65 11.28
N VAL A 45 -2.44 -8.71 11.79
CA VAL A 45 -2.28 -7.38 11.17
C VAL A 45 -1.64 -7.49 9.80
N MET A 46 -0.57 -8.28 9.66
CA MET A 46 0.14 -8.47 8.39
C MET A 46 -0.71 -9.21 7.35
N MET A 47 -1.50 -10.22 7.75
CA MET A 47 -2.50 -10.83 6.85
C MET A 47 -3.52 -9.80 6.36
N THR A 48 -4.04 -8.96 7.25
CA THR A 48 -5.03 -7.94 6.89
C THR A 48 -4.46 -6.92 5.91
N LEU A 49 -3.25 -6.40 6.20
CA LEU A 49 -2.54 -5.47 5.33
C LEU A 49 -2.17 -6.12 3.99
N SER A 50 -1.67 -7.35 4.00
CA SER A 50 -1.31 -8.09 2.79
C SER A 50 -2.54 -8.30 1.89
N ALA A 51 -3.67 -8.72 2.46
CA ALA A 51 -4.92 -8.87 1.72
C ALA A 51 -5.42 -7.53 1.14
N GLY A 52 -5.32 -6.43 1.92
CA GLY A 52 -5.68 -5.08 1.47
C GLY A 52 -4.80 -4.59 0.30
N VAL A 53 -3.47 -4.69 0.45
CA VAL A 53 -2.51 -4.27 -0.59
C VAL A 53 -2.62 -5.12 -1.84
N SER A 54 -2.82 -6.44 -1.70
CA SER A 54 -3.04 -7.35 -2.83
C SER A 54 -4.25 -6.93 -3.65
N ARG A 55 -5.41 -6.75 -2.99
CA ARG A 55 -6.64 -6.31 -3.66
C ARG A 55 -6.50 -4.94 -4.29
N LEU A 56 -5.76 -4.04 -3.66
CA LEU A 56 -5.50 -2.71 -4.19
C LEU A 56 -4.73 -2.78 -5.52
N TYR A 57 -3.69 -3.60 -5.60
CA TYR A 57 -2.95 -3.81 -6.85
C TYR A 57 -3.75 -4.54 -7.91
N ASP A 58 -4.52 -5.57 -7.53
CA ASP A 58 -5.37 -6.30 -8.46
C ASP A 58 -6.41 -5.37 -9.12
N LEU A 59 -7.00 -4.45 -8.34
CA LEU A 59 -7.90 -3.44 -8.87
C LEU A 59 -7.19 -2.47 -9.83
N ALA A 60 -5.99 -2.00 -9.49
CA ALA A 60 -5.21 -1.11 -10.36
C ALA A 60 -4.82 -1.79 -11.69
N LEU A 61 -4.41 -3.06 -11.64
CA LEU A 61 -4.10 -3.84 -12.84
C LEU A 61 -5.35 -4.14 -13.67
N GLY A 62 -6.47 -4.53 -13.04
CA GLY A 62 -7.74 -4.76 -13.73
C GLY A 62 -8.26 -3.49 -14.43
N LEU A 63 -8.09 -2.32 -13.82
CA LEU A 63 -8.42 -1.02 -14.41
C LEU A 63 -7.55 -0.73 -15.63
N ARG A 64 -6.23 -1.00 -15.54
CA ARG A 64 -5.33 -0.86 -16.68
C ARG A 64 -5.70 -1.78 -17.84
N ASP A 65 -6.05 -3.03 -17.54
CA ASP A 65 -6.42 -4.00 -18.56
C ASP A 65 -7.75 -3.63 -19.23
N LEU A 66 -8.71 -3.10 -18.46
CA LEU A 66 -9.94 -2.52 -18.99
C LEU A 66 -9.65 -1.37 -19.94
N ASP A 67 -8.78 -0.44 -19.55
CA ASP A 67 -8.43 0.73 -20.37
C ASP A 67 -7.73 0.33 -21.68
N ARG A 68 -6.83 -0.66 -21.63
CA ARG A 68 -6.07 -1.12 -22.80
C ARG A 68 -6.84 -2.05 -23.74
N HIS A 69 -7.70 -2.90 -23.19
CA HIS A 69 -8.30 -4.03 -23.93
C HIS A 69 -9.83 -3.98 -23.98
N GLY A 70 -10.46 -3.03 -23.28
CA GLY A 70 -11.91 -2.85 -23.28
C GLY A 70 -12.68 -3.92 -22.52
N HIS A 71 -12.00 -4.81 -21.80
CA HIS A 71 -12.62 -5.81 -20.95
C HIS A 71 -12.02 -5.78 -19.55
N TRP A 72 -12.89 -5.74 -18.54
CA TRP A 72 -12.48 -5.94 -17.16
C TRP A 72 -12.20 -7.42 -16.94
N THR A 73 -10.93 -7.77 -16.82
CA THR A 73 -10.55 -9.08 -16.31
C THR A 73 -10.78 -9.04 -14.80
N ALA A 74 -11.92 -9.59 -14.36
CA ALA A 74 -12.20 -9.71 -12.92
C ALA A 74 -10.96 -10.30 -12.23
N PRO A 75 -10.54 -9.76 -11.06
CA PRO A 75 -9.41 -10.32 -10.32
C PRO A 75 -9.60 -11.82 -10.16
N GLN A 76 -8.89 -12.60 -10.96
CA GLN A 76 -8.83 -14.04 -10.78
C GLN A 76 -7.95 -14.27 -9.56
N PRO A 77 -8.25 -15.25 -8.70
CA PRO A 77 -7.35 -15.59 -7.61
C PRO A 77 -5.95 -15.85 -8.22
N PRO A 78 -4.94 -15.07 -7.86
CA PRO A 78 -3.66 -15.14 -8.54
C PRO A 78 -3.07 -16.55 -8.39
N GLY A 79 -2.49 -17.05 -9.48
CA GLY A 79 -1.62 -18.20 -9.41
C GLY A 79 -0.48 -17.95 -8.42
N PRO A 80 0.23 -18.98 -7.92
CA PRO A 80 1.16 -18.84 -6.80
C PRO A 80 2.27 -17.79 -7.01
N GLN A 81 2.65 -17.53 -8.27
CA GLN A 81 3.65 -16.51 -8.66
C GLN A 81 3.12 -15.07 -8.66
N MET A 82 1.81 -14.84 -8.84
CA MET A 82 1.19 -13.51 -8.80
C MET A 82 0.88 -13.03 -7.36
N ARG A 83 1.22 -13.83 -6.34
CA ARG A 83 1.08 -13.44 -4.93
C ARG A 83 2.28 -12.65 -4.41
N ASP A 84 3.36 -12.52 -5.19
CA ASP A 84 4.45 -11.63 -4.79
C ASP A 84 4.07 -10.16 -4.98
N LEU A 85 3.87 -9.47 -3.86
CA LEU A 85 3.52 -8.07 -3.80
C LEU A 85 4.64 -7.16 -4.28
N ALA A 86 5.92 -7.56 -4.16
CA ALA A 86 7.03 -6.75 -4.65
C ALA A 86 7.04 -6.70 -6.18
N THR A 87 6.93 -7.86 -6.84
CA THR A 87 6.78 -7.93 -8.31
C THR A 87 5.52 -7.19 -8.78
N THR A 88 4.40 -7.36 -8.07
CA THR A 88 3.13 -6.71 -8.43
C THR A 88 3.21 -5.18 -8.27
N HIS A 89 3.85 -4.70 -7.20
CA HIS A 89 4.14 -3.28 -7.00
C HIS A 89 4.93 -2.69 -8.17
N ASN A 90 6.02 -3.35 -8.58
CA ASN A 90 6.84 -2.89 -9.71
C ASN A 90 6.05 -2.84 -11.02
N ARG A 91 5.18 -3.83 -11.26
CA ARG A 91 4.29 -3.81 -12.43
C ARG A 91 3.34 -2.62 -12.37
N VAL A 92 2.71 -2.37 -11.23
CA VAL A 92 1.74 -1.29 -11.05
C VAL A 92 2.39 0.08 -11.21
N PHE A 93 3.44 0.36 -10.45
CA PHE A 93 4.09 1.67 -10.49
C PHE A 93 4.94 1.89 -11.73
N GLY A 94 5.44 0.81 -12.37
CA GLY A 94 6.11 0.90 -13.66
C GLY A 94 5.21 1.47 -14.74
N PHE A 95 4.00 0.94 -14.92
CA PHE A 95 3.11 1.46 -15.95
C PHE A 95 2.56 2.85 -15.63
N LEU A 96 2.41 3.20 -14.33
CA LEU A 96 1.97 4.53 -13.92
C LEU A 96 3.04 5.59 -14.20
N ALA A 97 4.32 5.24 -14.02
CA ALA A 97 5.44 6.11 -14.34
C ALA A 97 5.64 6.32 -15.86
N GLU A 98 5.16 5.40 -16.68
CA GLU A 98 5.24 5.47 -18.15
C GLU A 98 4.15 6.37 -18.78
N GLN A 99 3.14 6.83 -18.02
CA GLN A 99 2.03 7.62 -18.58
C GLN A 99 2.44 9.08 -18.86
N PRO A 100 2.36 9.56 -20.11
CA PRO A 100 2.65 10.95 -20.43
C PRO A 100 1.56 11.89 -19.88
N GLY A 101 1.97 13.02 -19.30
CA GLY A 101 1.03 14.08 -18.85
C GLY A 101 0.56 14.00 -17.40
N ALA A 102 1.31 13.30 -16.53
CA ALA A 102 1.10 13.36 -15.10
C ALA A 102 1.23 14.82 -14.58
N ASP A 103 0.23 15.27 -13.82
CA ASP A 103 0.29 16.52 -13.05
C ASP A 103 1.39 16.40 -11.98
N LEU A 104 2.06 17.51 -11.63
CA LEU A 104 3.02 17.62 -10.52
C LEU A 104 2.58 16.90 -9.24
N THR A 105 1.28 16.88 -8.95
CA THR A 105 0.71 16.14 -7.82
C THR A 105 0.95 14.64 -7.93
N VAL A 106 0.68 14.06 -9.10
CA VAL A 106 0.93 12.65 -9.41
C VAL A 106 2.42 12.36 -9.32
N ASP A 107 3.26 13.19 -9.95
CA ASP A 107 4.72 13.01 -9.92
C ASP A 107 5.26 12.99 -8.48
N ARG A 108 4.78 13.87 -7.60
CA ARG A 108 5.18 13.86 -6.20
C ARG A 108 4.81 12.57 -5.48
N TRP A 109 3.63 12.02 -5.74
CA TRP A 109 3.23 10.74 -5.14
C TRP A 109 4.03 9.57 -5.70
N LEU A 110 4.26 9.52 -7.01
CA LEU A 110 5.07 8.47 -7.64
C LEU A 110 6.53 8.54 -7.16
N ASN A 111 7.12 9.73 -7.09
CA ASN A 111 8.46 9.93 -6.53
C ASN A 111 8.52 9.55 -5.06
N ARG A 112 7.48 9.86 -4.28
CA ARG A 112 7.41 9.45 -2.87
C ARG A 112 7.38 7.93 -2.71
N VAL A 113 6.61 7.23 -3.54
CA VAL A 113 6.59 5.76 -3.57
C VAL A 113 7.97 5.23 -3.93
N ALA A 114 8.59 5.75 -5.00
CA ALA A 114 9.90 5.28 -5.47
C ALA A 114 11.03 5.54 -4.46
N ALA A 115 10.92 6.62 -3.68
CA ALA A 115 11.94 7.03 -2.72
C ALA A 115 11.75 6.45 -1.31
N ASP A 116 10.65 5.75 -1.01
CA ASP A 116 10.40 5.21 0.33
C ASP A 116 11.21 3.92 0.57
N PRO A 117 12.25 3.94 1.45
CA PRO A 117 13.11 2.79 1.68
C PRO A 117 12.43 1.66 2.48
N VAL A 118 11.29 1.92 3.13
CA VAL A 118 10.53 0.92 3.90
C VAL A 118 9.66 0.08 2.97
N LEU A 119 9.26 0.60 1.82
CA LEU A 119 8.36 -0.11 0.90
C LEU A 119 8.92 -1.44 0.39
N PRO A 120 10.16 -1.54 -0.13
CA PRO A 120 10.66 -2.82 -0.64
C PRO A 120 10.66 -3.96 0.41
N PRO A 121 11.23 -3.80 1.62
CA PRO A 121 11.19 -4.87 2.62
C PRO A 121 9.77 -5.11 3.15
N LEU A 122 8.93 -4.08 3.24
CA LEU A 122 7.54 -4.24 3.67
C LEU A 122 6.75 -5.10 2.68
N LEU A 123 6.89 -4.84 1.38
CA LEU A 123 6.22 -5.65 0.36
C LEU A 123 6.71 -7.10 0.37
N ALA A 124 8.01 -7.32 0.57
CA ALA A 124 8.57 -8.66 0.72
C ALA A 124 7.99 -9.38 1.95
N ALA A 125 7.85 -8.70 3.08
CA ALA A 125 7.23 -9.26 4.29
C ALA A 125 5.75 -9.57 4.06
N LEU A 126 4.98 -8.66 3.45
CA LEU A 126 3.57 -8.87 3.14
C LEU A 126 3.35 -10.00 2.12
N SER A 127 4.30 -10.24 1.20
CA SER A 127 4.25 -11.38 0.27
C SER A 127 4.25 -12.74 0.97
N VAL A 128 4.81 -12.85 2.18
CA VAL A 128 4.75 -14.10 2.96
C VAL A 128 3.31 -14.40 3.38
N TYR A 129 2.55 -13.36 3.73
CA TYR A 129 1.16 -13.47 4.19
C TYR A 129 0.13 -13.51 3.05
N SER A 130 0.51 -13.15 1.81
CA SER A 130 -0.38 -13.26 0.64
C SER A 130 -0.55 -14.72 0.17
N GLY A 131 0.18 -15.65 0.79
CA GLY A 131 0.22 -17.07 0.43
C GLY A 131 1.07 -17.35 -0.81
N SER A 132 2.06 -16.48 -1.10
CA SER A 132 3.05 -16.74 -2.13
C SER A 132 3.84 -18.02 -1.83
N THR A 133 4.52 -18.58 -2.84
CA THR A 133 5.44 -19.73 -2.65
C THR A 133 6.73 -19.35 -1.91
N VAL A 134 6.81 -18.13 -1.37
CA VAL A 134 7.95 -17.71 -0.55
C VAL A 134 7.99 -18.64 0.67
N PRO A 135 9.12 -19.35 0.89
CA PRO A 135 9.27 -20.22 2.05
C PRO A 135 8.90 -19.49 3.34
N ALA A 136 8.08 -20.10 4.20
CA ALA A 136 7.72 -19.53 5.51
C ALA A 136 8.97 -19.19 6.37
N SER A 137 10.09 -19.87 6.11
CA SER A 137 11.40 -19.60 6.72
C SER A 137 11.99 -18.23 6.38
N LEU A 138 11.51 -17.56 5.33
CA LEU A 138 11.92 -16.19 4.97
C LEU A 138 11.06 -15.11 5.66
N GLY A 139 9.98 -15.47 6.35
CA GLY A 139 9.14 -14.54 7.12
C GLY A 139 9.92 -13.73 8.15
N PRO A 140 10.69 -14.38 9.05
CA PRO A 140 11.53 -13.68 10.02
C PRO A 140 12.55 -12.74 9.36
N VAL A 141 13.23 -13.22 8.31
CA VAL A 141 14.26 -12.44 7.58
C VAL A 141 13.65 -11.21 6.90
N ALA A 142 12.47 -11.35 6.28
CA ALA A 142 11.77 -10.23 5.66
C ALA A 142 11.30 -9.22 6.72
N TRP A 143 10.89 -9.69 7.89
CA TRP A 143 10.49 -8.83 8.99
C TRP A 143 11.66 -8.05 9.60
N ASP A 144 12.81 -8.68 9.78
CA ASP A 144 14.03 -8.01 10.25
C ASP A 144 14.44 -6.88 9.28
N ALA A 145 14.34 -7.13 7.98
CA ALA A 145 14.58 -6.10 6.97
C ALA A 145 13.59 -4.92 7.04
N VAL A 146 12.32 -5.17 7.41
CA VAL A 146 11.34 -4.10 7.67
C VAL A 146 11.76 -3.30 8.89
N MET A 147 12.11 -3.97 9.99
CA MET A 147 12.57 -3.30 11.20
C MET A 147 13.78 -2.42 10.88
N ASP A 148 14.81 -2.95 10.22
CA ASP A 148 16.01 -2.20 9.84
C ASP A 148 15.72 -1.01 8.94
N ALA A 149 14.78 -1.13 8.01
CA ALA A 149 14.40 0.00 7.15
C ALA A 149 13.66 1.09 7.92
N VAL A 150 12.78 0.73 8.85
CA VAL A 150 12.07 1.69 9.70
C VAL A 150 13.03 2.35 10.69
N HIS A 151 13.97 1.62 11.28
CA HIS A 151 15.00 2.18 12.16
C HIS A 151 15.90 3.20 11.47
N ARG A 152 16.15 3.05 10.17
CA ARG A 152 16.95 4.01 9.39
C ARG A 152 16.20 5.32 9.08
N ASP A 153 14.91 5.40 9.37
CA ASP A 153 14.16 6.66 9.28
C ASP A 153 14.67 7.63 10.36
N PRO A 154 15.13 8.85 10.02
CA PRO A 154 15.71 9.78 10.98
C PRO A 154 14.78 10.12 12.15
N GLY A 155 13.47 10.17 11.90
CA GLY A 155 12.48 10.44 12.94
C GLY A 155 12.36 9.29 13.93
N VAL A 156 12.58 8.05 13.48
CA VAL A 156 12.54 6.86 14.33
C VAL A 156 13.86 6.68 15.07
N SER A 157 15.00 6.76 14.37
CA SER A 157 16.34 6.57 14.97
C SER A 157 16.61 7.57 16.09
N SER A 158 16.32 8.86 15.88
CA SER A 158 16.53 9.90 16.90
C SER A 158 15.73 9.63 18.18
N ARG A 159 14.52 9.07 18.05
CA ARG A 159 13.69 8.70 19.21
C ARG A 159 14.21 7.45 19.90
N LEU A 160 14.75 6.48 19.15
CA LEU A 160 15.40 5.30 19.71
C LEU A 160 16.64 5.69 20.52
N GLU A 161 17.53 6.51 19.95
CA GLU A 161 18.72 7.01 20.62
C GLU A 161 18.37 7.71 21.94
N ARG A 162 17.34 8.57 21.91
CA ARG A 162 16.88 9.29 23.10
C ARG A 162 16.28 8.36 24.15
N ALA A 163 15.53 7.33 23.74
CA ALA A 163 14.98 6.33 24.64
C ALA A 163 16.09 5.50 25.29
N MET A 164 17.13 5.12 24.55
CA MET A 164 18.28 4.37 25.08
C MET A 164 19.14 5.21 26.04
N GLU A 165 19.30 6.51 25.78
CA GLU A 165 20.12 7.40 26.61
C GLU A 165 19.49 7.65 27.99
N LEU A 166 18.18 7.87 28.04
CA LEU A 166 17.48 8.31 29.24
C LEU A 166 16.64 7.22 29.92
N ASP A 167 16.40 6.11 29.21
CA ASP A 167 15.69 4.91 29.67
C ASP A 167 14.39 5.18 30.45
N THR A 168 13.48 5.94 29.85
CA THR A 168 12.15 6.21 30.42
C THR A 168 11.04 5.57 29.60
N ASP A 169 9.99 5.12 30.29
CA ASP A 169 8.80 4.51 29.66
C ASP A 169 8.16 5.41 28.61
N GLU A 170 8.16 6.72 28.87
CA GLU A 170 7.61 7.75 27.99
C GLU A 170 8.37 7.84 26.66
N LEU A 171 9.70 7.80 26.71
CA LEU A 171 10.54 7.82 25.51
C LEU A 171 10.45 6.51 24.73
N TRP A 172 10.42 5.37 25.41
CA TRP A 172 10.16 4.08 24.77
C TRP A 172 8.77 4.03 24.11
N ALA A 173 7.75 4.65 24.73
CA ALA A 173 6.43 4.78 24.13
C ALA A 173 6.42 5.71 22.91
N ALA A 174 7.17 6.82 22.95
CA ALA A 174 7.32 7.75 21.83
C ALA A 174 8.06 7.10 20.65
N TYR A 175 9.11 6.33 20.92
CA TYR A 175 9.83 5.54 19.92
C TYR A 175 8.90 4.51 19.25
N ARG A 176 8.20 3.67 20.03
CA ARG A 176 7.25 2.68 19.49
C ARG A 176 6.17 3.34 18.62
N LYS A 177 5.61 4.46 19.07
CA LYS A 177 4.62 5.22 18.29
C LYS A 177 5.19 5.73 16.97
N ALA A 178 6.43 6.21 16.95
CA ALA A 178 7.07 6.67 15.71
C ALA A 178 7.34 5.51 14.75
N TRP A 179 7.73 4.35 15.29
CA TRP A 179 7.92 3.13 14.51
C TRP A 179 6.59 2.67 13.85
N ASP A 180 5.52 2.55 14.65
CA ASP A 180 4.18 2.17 14.17
C ASP A 180 3.67 3.16 13.10
N GLU A 181 3.85 4.47 13.33
CA GLU A 181 3.43 5.51 12.38
C GLU A 181 4.23 5.43 11.07
N ARG A 182 5.54 5.17 11.13
CA ARG A 182 6.37 5.08 9.93
C ARG A 182 6.02 3.88 9.06
N LEU A 183 5.70 2.74 9.69
CA LEU A 183 5.19 1.55 9.01
C LEU A 183 3.82 1.84 8.35
N ALA A 184 2.91 2.46 9.11
CA ALA A 184 1.59 2.86 8.60
C ALA A 184 1.71 3.80 7.39
N GLN A 185 2.60 4.79 7.48
CA GLN A 185 2.85 5.77 6.41
C GLN A 185 3.37 5.13 5.12
N ALA A 186 4.12 4.04 5.20
CA ALA A 186 4.60 3.31 4.02
C ALA A 186 3.41 2.71 3.24
N VAL A 187 2.51 2.00 3.92
CA VAL A 187 1.28 1.44 3.30
C VAL A 187 0.37 2.56 2.78
N GLU A 188 0.18 3.62 3.56
CA GLU A 188 -0.60 4.80 3.15
C GLU A 188 -0.01 5.47 1.89
N THR A 189 1.31 5.48 1.75
CA THR A 189 1.97 6.05 0.57
C THR A 189 1.56 5.31 -0.71
N ILE A 190 1.51 3.97 -0.69
CA ILE A 190 0.98 3.18 -1.82
C ILE A 190 -0.51 3.50 -2.05
N TRP A 191 -1.29 3.42 -0.97
CA TRP A 191 -2.74 3.57 -1.04
C TRP A 191 -3.16 4.92 -1.60
N PHE A 192 -2.57 6.00 -1.09
CA PHE A 192 -2.88 7.36 -1.50
C PHE A 192 -2.33 7.67 -2.90
N ALA A 193 -1.15 7.16 -3.27
CA ALA A 193 -0.65 7.31 -4.62
C ALA A 193 -1.61 6.70 -5.66
N LEU A 194 -2.11 5.48 -5.43
CA LEU A 194 -3.07 4.85 -6.35
C LEU A 194 -4.42 5.56 -6.39
N ALA A 195 -4.88 6.10 -5.26
CA ALA A 195 -6.10 6.91 -5.23
C ALA A 195 -5.94 8.19 -6.08
N VAL A 196 -4.79 8.87 -5.95
CA VAL A 196 -4.48 10.08 -6.72
C VAL A 196 -4.33 9.76 -8.20
N CYS A 197 -3.57 8.73 -8.57
CA CYS A 197 -3.44 8.28 -9.96
C CYS A 197 -4.81 7.96 -10.57
N GLY A 198 -5.66 7.23 -9.84
CA GLY A 198 -7.02 6.91 -10.29
C GLY A 198 -7.87 8.16 -10.53
N ARG A 199 -7.91 9.10 -9.57
CA ARG A 199 -8.66 10.37 -9.70
C ARG A 199 -8.20 11.25 -10.85
N ARG A 200 -6.93 11.13 -11.25
CA ARG A 200 -6.32 11.89 -12.34
C ARG A 200 -6.42 11.16 -13.68
N GLY A 201 -7.10 10.02 -13.73
CA GLY A 201 -7.38 9.29 -14.96
C GLY A 201 -6.26 8.37 -15.44
N LEU A 202 -5.18 8.19 -14.66
CA LEU A 202 -4.07 7.29 -15.04
C LEU A 202 -4.45 5.80 -15.02
N LEU A 203 -5.64 5.48 -14.50
CA LEU A 203 -6.23 4.14 -14.47
C LEU A 203 -7.50 4.07 -15.36
N GLY A 204 -7.59 4.95 -16.37
CA GLY A 204 -8.75 5.07 -17.25
C GLY A 204 -9.95 5.76 -16.59
N GLU A 205 -11.06 5.86 -17.34
CA GLU A 205 -12.29 6.53 -16.90
C GLU A 205 -12.88 5.87 -15.64
N ALA A 206 -13.00 4.54 -15.64
CA ALA A 206 -13.42 3.77 -14.48
C ALA A 206 -12.49 3.95 -13.26
N GLY A 207 -11.20 4.23 -13.52
CA GLY A 207 -10.20 4.51 -12.49
C GLY A 207 -10.50 5.76 -11.67
N THR A 208 -11.24 6.71 -12.24
CA THR A 208 -11.67 7.92 -11.53
C THR A 208 -12.68 7.60 -10.43
N SER A 209 -13.63 6.68 -10.70
CA SER A 209 -14.59 6.19 -9.70
C SER A 209 -13.86 5.43 -8.59
N PHE A 210 -12.97 4.52 -8.97
CA PHE A 210 -12.09 3.80 -8.03
C PHE A 210 -11.32 4.75 -7.11
N GLY A 211 -10.65 5.76 -7.66
CA GLY A 211 -9.83 6.69 -6.88
C GLY A 211 -10.63 7.53 -5.88
N ARG A 212 -11.93 7.75 -6.13
CA ARG A 212 -12.85 8.45 -5.20
C ARG A 212 -13.41 7.52 -4.12
N GLU A 213 -13.58 6.24 -4.42
CA GLU A 213 -14.12 5.27 -3.47
C GLU A 213 -13.05 4.77 -2.50
N ILE A 214 -11.85 4.49 -3.02
CA ILE A 214 -10.74 3.92 -2.25
C ILE A 214 -10.19 4.90 -1.22
N VAL A 215 -10.31 6.21 -1.44
CA VAL A 215 -10.06 7.26 -0.45
C VAL A 215 -11.14 8.32 -0.62
N THR A 216 -11.87 8.67 0.44
CA THR A 216 -13.02 9.59 0.36
C THR A 216 -12.64 11.07 0.35
N ARG A 217 -11.47 11.43 0.91
CA ARG A 217 -10.92 12.79 0.90
C ARG A 217 -9.64 12.84 0.08
N GLU A 218 -9.32 13.96 -0.56
CA GLU A 218 -8.06 14.04 -1.30
C GLU A 218 -6.87 13.95 -0.32
N PRO A 219 -5.96 12.98 -0.50
CA PRO A 219 -4.83 12.85 0.40
C PRO A 219 -3.85 13.99 0.15
N VAL A 220 -3.53 14.72 1.23
CA VAL A 220 -2.57 15.81 1.21
C VAL A 220 -1.20 15.23 1.51
N LEU A 221 -0.22 15.48 0.64
CA LEU A 221 1.18 15.19 0.92
C LEU A 221 1.61 16.00 2.14
N ARG A 222 1.77 15.33 3.28
CA ARG A 222 2.43 15.93 4.43
C ARG A 222 3.93 15.92 4.14
N VAL A 223 4.52 17.11 4.04
CA VAL A 223 5.99 17.25 4.06
C VAL A 223 6.44 16.72 5.41
N ALA A 224 7.30 15.69 5.40
CA ALA A 224 7.97 15.27 6.62
C ALA A 224 8.82 16.46 7.08
N ALA A 225 8.50 16.98 8.27
CA ALA A 225 9.30 18.01 8.93
C ALA A 225 10.60 17.39 9.45
#